data_AF-A0AAJ0S913-F1
#
_entry.id   AF-A0AAJ0S913-F1
#
_cell.length_a   1.000
_cell.length_b   1.000
_cell.length_c   1.000
_cell.angle_alpha   90.00
_cell.angle_beta   90.00
_cell.angle_gamma   90.00
#
_symmetry.space_group_name_H-M   'P 1'
#
loop_
_entity.id
_entity.type
_entity.pdbx_description
1 polymer ?
#
loop_
_entity_poly.entity_id
_entity_poly.type
_entity_poly.pdbx_seq_one_letter_code
_entity_poly.pdbx_strand_id
1 'polypeptide(L)'
;MKFWKGFIIFWIIYLLLFAIGLPLILHYAGNHHKSDYEMIHTSASEAFVLLSLGTVLWFIVFIYYIKHFLINLSKKDGSIQSFEHGKKRKETTSEEFEFMDSKPYQRHFESGNNTEIDRQVEKSNAKNIALTVIGLLLLIALAAGILFYSYINESHGYGWRYLYFWHPYIMIPGSFIFYLSFFFGITNGIFSKFFGNSQVMKKITQASNKERNNRNQ
;
A
#
# COMPACT_ATOMS: atom_id res chain seq x y z
N MET A 1 -20.25 7.24 -5.26
CA MET A 1 -19.00 6.57 -4.83
C MET A 1 -18.07 6.10 -5.97
N LYS A 2 -18.47 6.13 -7.26
CA LYS A 2 -17.60 5.70 -8.39
C LYS A 2 -16.53 6.73 -8.80
N PHE A 3 -16.85 8.03 -8.73
CA PHE A 3 -15.92 9.12 -9.05
C PHE A 3 -14.62 9.07 -8.24
N TRP A 4 -14.74 8.83 -6.93
CA TRP A 4 -13.59 8.76 -6.03
C TRP A 4 -12.64 7.59 -6.35
N LYS A 5 -13.19 6.45 -6.80
CA LYS A 5 -12.37 5.30 -7.24
C LYS A 5 -11.60 5.62 -8.53
N GLY A 6 -12.26 6.27 -9.49
CA GLY A 6 -11.62 6.69 -10.74
C GLY A 6 -10.51 7.72 -10.51
N PHE A 7 -10.75 8.68 -9.61
CA PHE A 7 -9.74 9.66 -9.20
C PHE A 7 -8.51 8.97 -8.58
N ILE A 8 -8.70 8.04 -7.64
CA ILE A 8 -7.58 7.28 -7.05
C ILE A 8 -6.80 6.50 -8.11
N ILE A 9 -7.49 5.82 -9.02
CA ILE A 9 -6.86 5.03 -10.10
C ILE A 9 -6.04 5.94 -11.02
N PHE A 10 -6.60 7.08 -11.42
CA PHE A 10 -5.90 8.08 -12.21
C PHE A 10 -4.61 8.54 -11.51
N TRP A 11 -4.68 8.89 -10.24
CA TRP A 11 -3.49 9.30 -9.47
C TRP A 11 -2.45 8.20 -9.34
N ILE A 12 -2.86 6.95 -9.13
CA ILE A 12 -1.93 5.81 -9.07
C ILE A 12 -1.21 5.65 -10.41
N ILE A 13 -1.94 5.66 -11.53
CA ILE A 13 -1.35 5.53 -12.87
C ILE A 13 -0.43 6.71 -13.16
N TYR A 14 -0.86 7.93 -12.85
CA TYR A 14 -0.07 9.14 -13.00
C TYR A 14 1.24 9.05 -12.20
N LEU A 15 1.18 8.68 -10.92
CA LEU A 15 2.37 8.51 -10.09
C LEU A 15 3.27 7.38 -10.59
N LEU A 16 2.70 6.29 -11.11
CA LEU A 16 3.47 5.17 -11.67
C LEU A 16 4.23 5.61 -12.93
N LEU A 17 3.58 6.37 -13.80
CA LEU A 17 4.21 6.94 -15.00
C LEU A 17 5.33 7.91 -14.62
N PHE A 18 5.14 8.74 -13.60
CA PHE A 18 6.17 9.68 -13.15
C PHE A 18 7.30 9.03 -12.37
N ALA A 19 7.02 7.99 -11.58
CA ALA A 19 8.05 7.30 -10.80
C ALA A 19 8.91 6.36 -11.64
N ILE A 20 8.34 5.74 -12.68
CA ILE A 20 9.04 4.76 -13.53
C ILE A 20 9.29 5.31 -14.93
N GLY A 21 8.22 5.76 -15.59
CA GLY A 21 8.27 6.20 -16.99
C GLY A 21 9.15 7.42 -17.19
N LEU A 22 9.04 8.45 -16.35
CA LEU A 22 9.81 9.68 -16.52
C LEU A 22 11.32 9.48 -16.35
N PRO A 23 11.84 8.81 -15.29
CA PRO A 23 13.27 8.48 -15.20
C PRO A 23 13.79 7.67 -16.37
N LEU A 24 13.00 6.69 -16.86
CA LEU A 24 13.38 5.89 -18.03
C LEU A 24 13.48 6.74 -19.29
N ILE A 25 12.44 7.53 -19.59
CA ILE A 25 12.40 8.39 -20.78
C ILE A 25 13.54 9.41 -20.73
N LEU A 26 13.75 10.06 -19.57
CA LEU A 26 14.78 11.08 -19.45
C LEU A 26 16.18 10.52 -19.69
N HIS A 27 16.50 9.36 -19.11
CA HIS A 27 17.79 8.71 -19.29
C HIS A 27 18.01 8.24 -20.73
N TYR A 28 17.07 7.45 -21.26
CA TYR A 28 17.26 6.78 -22.56
C TYR A 28 16.99 7.69 -23.76
N ALA A 29 16.04 8.63 -23.68
CA ALA A 29 15.77 9.58 -24.77
C ALA A 29 16.68 10.81 -24.71
N GLY A 30 17.19 11.17 -23.53
CA GLY A 30 18.06 12.33 -23.34
C GLY A 30 19.53 12.12 -23.71
N ASN A 31 19.90 10.92 -24.18
CA ASN A 31 21.30 10.53 -24.38
C ASN A 31 22.19 10.78 -23.15
N HIS A 32 21.61 10.71 -21.95
CA HIS A 32 22.31 10.92 -20.68
C HIS A 32 23.06 9.64 -20.27
N HIS A 33 23.88 9.11 -21.17
CA HIS A 33 24.78 8.02 -20.86
C HIS A 33 26.16 8.59 -20.60
N LYS A 34 26.84 8.01 -19.63
CA LYS A 34 28.22 8.38 -19.33
C LYS A 34 29.09 8.04 -20.54
N SER A 35 29.89 9.00 -21.01
CA SER A 35 30.77 8.74 -22.16
C SER A 35 31.93 7.81 -21.77
N ASP A 36 32.55 7.14 -22.74
CA ASP A 36 33.73 6.29 -22.49
C ASP A 36 34.83 7.05 -21.73
N TYR A 37 35.07 8.31 -22.10
CA TYR A 37 36.02 9.18 -21.42
C TYR A 37 35.66 9.34 -19.93
N GLU A 38 34.41 9.69 -19.62
CA GLU A 38 33.96 9.84 -18.25
C GLU A 38 34.03 8.53 -17.47
N MET A 39 33.69 7.40 -18.08
CA MET A 39 33.78 6.08 -17.45
C MET A 39 35.22 5.70 -17.12
N ILE A 40 36.17 5.98 -18.01
CA ILE A 40 37.62 5.75 -17.80
C ILE A 40 38.17 6.59 -16.65
N HIS A 41 37.64 7.80 -16.45
CA HIS A 41 38.09 8.71 -15.39
C HIS A 41 37.29 8.58 -14.07
N THR A 42 36.18 7.85 -14.07
CA THR A 42 35.37 7.60 -12.86
C THR A 42 36.02 6.52 -12.01
N SER A 43 36.23 6.76 -10.72
CA SER A 43 36.80 5.72 -9.85
C SER A 43 35.86 4.51 -9.72
N ALA A 44 36.40 3.29 -9.63
CA ALA A 44 35.58 2.10 -9.40
C ALA A 44 34.82 2.17 -8.06
N SER A 45 35.43 2.80 -7.04
CA SER A 45 34.81 3.04 -5.74
C SER A 45 33.53 3.87 -5.83
N GLU A 46 33.52 4.92 -6.64
CA GLU A 46 32.33 5.77 -6.82
C GLU A 46 31.15 4.97 -7.39
N ALA A 47 31.44 4.12 -8.38
CA ALA A 47 30.45 3.21 -8.94
C ALA A 47 29.87 2.24 -7.90
N PHE A 48 30.72 1.67 -7.04
CA PHE A 48 30.25 0.79 -5.96
C PHE A 48 29.44 1.53 -4.90
N VAL A 49 29.79 2.78 -4.58
CA VAL A 49 29.00 3.63 -3.66
C VAL A 49 27.61 3.88 -4.25
N LEU A 50 27.52 4.22 -5.54
CA LEU A 50 26.24 4.46 -6.21
C LEU A 50 25.40 3.18 -6.37
N LEU A 51 26.04 2.06 -6.70
CA LEU A 51 25.39 0.75 -6.75
C LEU A 51 24.80 0.39 -5.38
N SER A 52 25.59 0.59 -4.32
CA SER A 52 25.17 0.33 -2.94
C SER A 52 24.02 1.25 -2.54
N LEU A 53 24.11 2.54 -2.88
CA LEU A 53 23.05 3.52 -2.61
C LEU A 53 21.73 3.13 -3.29
N GLY A 54 21.77 2.81 -4.59
CA GLY A 54 20.60 2.34 -5.32
C GLY A 54 20.01 1.07 -4.71
N THR A 55 20.87 0.12 -4.34
CA THR A 55 20.47 -1.13 -3.69
C THR A 55 19.74 -0.87 -2.36
N VAL A 56 20.27 0.02 -1.52
CA VAL A 56 19.63 0.44 -0.26
C VAL A 56 18.27 1.09 -0.51
N LEU A 57 18.16 1.97 -1.51
CA LEU A 57 16.89 2.59 -1.88
C LEU A 57 15.84 1.55 -2.30
N TRP A 58 16.23 0.55 -3.11
CA TRP A 58 15.34 -0.56 -3.46
C TRP A 58 14.92 -1.38 -2.25
N PHE A 59 15.83 -1.68 -1.32
CA PHE A 59 15.48 -2.36 -0.06
C PHE A 59 14.45 -1.58 0.76
N ILE A 60 14.57 -0.26 0.83
CA ILE A 60 13.56 0.58 1.50
C ILE A 60 12.19 0.42 0.83
N VAL A 61 12.15 0.43 -0.50
CA VAL A 61 10.89 0.21 -1.26
C VAL A 61 10.32 -1.20 -0.99
N PHE A 62 11.16 -2.25 -0.98
CA PHE A 62 10.73 -3.61 -0.68
C PHE A 62 10.18 -3.74 0.74
N ILE A 63 10.89 -3.20 1.74
CA ILE A 63 10.47 -3.22 3.14
C ILE A 63 9.14 -2.48 3.28
N TYR A 64 9.00 -1.31 2.64
CA TYR A 64 7.75 -0.55 2.67
C TYR A 64 6.60 -1.36 2.06
N TYR A 65 6.81 -1.97 0.89
CA TYR A 65 5.81 -2.79 0.21
C TYR A 65 5.34 -3.97 1.07
N ILE A 66 6.29 -4.73 1.64
CA ILE A 66 5.99 -5.87 2.53
C ILE A 66 5.29 -5.40 3.81
N LYS A 67 5.75 -4.32 4.44
CA LYS A 67 5.13 -3.77 5.65
C LYS A 67 3.70 -3.31 5.40
N HIS A 68 3.47 -2.59 4.30
CA HIS A 68 2.13 -2.17 3.90
C HIS A 68 1.21 -3.37 3.72
N PHE A 69 1.71 -4.45 3.10
CA PHE A 69 0.96 -5.69 2.95
C PHE A 69 0.66 -6.38 4.29
N LEU A 70 1.65 -6.54 5.18
CA LEU A 70 1.48 -7.17 6.49
C LEU A 70 0.40 -6.47 7.32
N ILE A 71 0.42 -5.12 7.34
CA ILE A 71 -0.60 -4.32 8.04
C ILE A 71 -1.99 -4.54 7.44
N ASN A 72 -2.08 -4.63 6.11
CA ASN A 72 -3.35 -4.87 5.42
C ASN A 72 -3.90 -6.28 5.70
N LEU A 73 -3.03 -7.27 5.93
CA LEU A 73 -3.42 -8.61 6.34
C LEU A 73 -4.01 -8.60 7.76
N SER A 74 -3.31 -7.99 8.73
CA SER A 74 -3.76 -7.97 10.14
C SER A 74 -5.07 -7.20 10.37
N LYS A 75 -5.32 -6.13 9.60
CA LYS A 75 -6.56 -5.35 9.74
C LYS A 75 -7.83 -6.12 9.39
N LYS A 76 -7.71 -7.19 8.60
CA LYS A 76 -8.85 -8.00 8.16
C LYS A 76 -9.22 -9.10 9.16
N ASP A 77 -8.27 -9.50 10.02
CA ASP A 77 -8.42 -10.61 10.97
C ASP A 77 -8.96 -10.17 12.35
N GLY A 78 -8.85 -8.88 12.68
CA GLY A 78 -9.34 -8.31 13.94
C GLY A 78 -10.87 -8.34 14.14
N SER A 79 -11.65 -8.75 13.14
CA SER A 79 -13.10 -8.95 13.27
C SER A 79 -13.48 -10.27 13.97
N ILE A 80 -12.53 -11.19 14.18
CA ILE A 80 -12.81 -12.55 14.69
C ILE A 80 -12.54 -12.68 16.20
N GLN A 81 -11.87 -11.70 16.83
CA GLN A 81 -11.58 -11.72 18.26
C GLN A 81 -12.81 -11.61 19.19
N SER A 82 -14.01 -11.40 18.64
CA SER A 82 -15.27 -11.42 19.41
C SER A 82 -15.82 -12.84 19.67
N PHE A 83 -15.31 -13.89 19.02
CA PHE A 83 -15.81 -15.26 19.21
C PHE A 83 -15.05 -16.10 20.25
N GLU A 84 -13.84 -15.69 20.65
CA GLU A 84 -13.04 -16.49 21.59
C GLU A 84 -13.43 -16.29 23.06
N HIS A 85 -14.13 -15.19 23.39
CA HIS A 85 -14.65 -14.95 24.75
C HIS A 85 -15.89 -15.81 25.11
N GLY A 86 -16.51 -16.47 24.13
CA GLY A 86 -17.70 -17.32 24.36
C GLY A 86 -17.42 -18.77 24.76
N LYS A 87 -16.16 -19.24 24.66
CA LYS A 87 -15.83 -20.67 24.81
C LYS A 87 -15.32 -21.07 26.20
N LYS A 88 -15.17 -20.12 27.14
CA LYS A 88 -14.77 -20.40 28.54
C LYS A 88 -15.92 -20.26 29.52
N ARG A 89 -16.99 -21.05 29.35
CA ARG A 89 -17.88 -21.41 30.46
C ARG A 89 -18.67 -22.68 30.11
N LYS A 90 -18.03 -23.82 30.33
CA LYS A 90 -18.72 -25.09 30.52
C LYS A 90 -18.10 -25.75 31.75
N GLU A 91 -18.76 -25.60 32.88
CA GLU A 91 -18.83 -26.62 33.91
C GLU A 91 -20.12 -26.40 34.74
N THR A 92 -21.04 -27.34 34.51
CA THR A 92 -22.01 -27.95 35.45
C THR A 92 -22.82 -27.04 36.39
N THR A 93 -24.12 -26.89 36.12
CA THR A 93 -25.24 -27.13 37.07
C THR A 93 -26.54 -27.16 36.27
N SER A 94 -27.31 -28.24 36.44
CA SER A 94 -28.65 -28.40 35.88
C SER A 94 -29.63 -27.47 36.61
N GLU A 95 -29.89 -26.30 36.04
CA GLU A 95 -31.11 -25.54 36.34
C GLU A 95 -31.88 -25.37 35.03
N GLU A 96 -33.08 -25.94 35.01
CA GLU A 96 -34.09 -25.76 33.97
C GLU A 96 -34.62 -24.32 34.06
N PHE A 97 -33.87 -23.39 33.47
CA PHE A 97 -34.34 -22.04 33.22
C PHE A 97 -34.94 -22.01 31.81
N GLU A 98 -36.27 -22.04 31.71
CA GLU A 98 -37.00 -21.82 30.47
C GLU A 98 -36.70 -20.40 29.96
N PHE A 99 -35.63 -20.28 29.18
CA PHE A 99 -35.34 -19.10 28.40
C PHE A 99 -36.27 -19.10 27.19
N MET A 100 -37.41 -18.42 27.31
CA MET A 100 -38.28 -18.14 26.16
C MET A 100 -37.48 -17.39 25.09
N ASP A 101 -37.08 -18.11 24.04
CA ASP A 101 -36.48 -17.57 22.84
C ASP A 101 -37.51 -16.72 22.10
N SER A 102 -37.31 -15.40 22.13
CA SER A 102 -38.24 -14.42 21.57
C SER A 102 -38.36 -14.47 20.03
N LYS A 103 -37.53 -15.24 19.29
CA LYS A 103 -37.57 -15.30 17.81
C LYS A 103 -37.12 -16.66 17.22
N PRO A 104 -37.95 -17.72 17.27
CA PRO A 104 -37.58 -19.05 16.76
C PRO A 104 -37.47 -19.14 15.21
N TYR A 105 -37.95 -18.13 14.48
CA TYR A 105 -37.92 -18.09 13.01
C TYR A 105 -36.56 -17.62 12.45
N GLN A 106 -35.71 -17.09 13.32
CA GLN A 106 -34.41 -16.57 12.94
C GLN A 106 -33.42 -17.74 13.00
N ARG A 107 -33.36 -18.52 11.90
CA ARG A 107 -32.40 -19.62 11.68
C ARG A 107 -30.95 -19.11 11.79
N HIS A 108 -30.43 -18.97 13.01
CA HIS A 108 -29.06 -18.54 13.28
C HIS A 108 -28.04 -19.68 13.15
N PHE A 109 -28.51 -20.91 12.88
CA PHE A 109 -27.68 -22.11 12.75
C PHE A 109 -28.04 -22.90 11.47
N GLU A 110 -27.90 -22.29 10.30
CA GLU A 110 -27.72 -23.09 9.08
C GLU A 110 -26.24 -23.48 8.97
N SER A 111 -25.93 -24.72 9.35
CA SER A 111 -24.57 -25.33 9.35
C SER A 111 -23.87 -25.37 7.99
N GLY A 112 -24.47 -24.84 6.92
CA GLY A 112 -23.88 -24.70 5.59
C GLY A 112 -23.38 -23.29 5.26
N ASN A 113 -23.96 -22.25 5.86
CA ASN A 113 -23.63 -20.83 5.58
C ASN A 113 -22.19 -20.49 6.01
N ASN A 114 -21.83 -20.91 7.22
CA ASN A 114 -20.49 -20.73 7.78
C ASN A 114 -19.40 -21.38 6.92
N THR A 115 -19.67 -22.50 6.25
CA THR A 115 -18.69 -23.16 5.37
C THR A 115 -18.47 -22.43 4.03
N GLU A 116 -19.49 -21.75 3.51
CA GLU A 116 -19.41 -20.94 2.29
C GLU A 116 -18.68 -19.62 2.56
N ILE A 117 -19.01 -18.96 3.67
CA ILE A 117 -18.34 -17.72 4.11
C ILE A 117 -16.86 -17.98 4.41
N ASP A 118 -16.54 -19.05 5.13
CA ASP A 118 -15.16 -19.41 5.47
C ASP A 118 -14.32 -19.69 4.20
N ARG A 119 -14.87 -20.46 3.25
CA ARG A 119 -14.25 -20.66 1.93
C ARG A 119 -14.08 -19.36 1.15
N GLN A 120 -15.04 -18.46 1.19
CA GLN A 120 -14.96 -17.17 0.48
C GLN A 120 -13.91 -16.24 1.10
N VAL A 121 -13.81 -16.23 2.43
CA VAL A 121 -12.79 -15.47 3.17
C VAL A 121 -11.40 -16.03 2.86
N GLU A 122 -11.20 -17.34 2.96
CA GLU A 122 -9.94 -18.03 2.64
C GLU A 122 -9.50 -17.74 1.20
N LYS A 123 -10.40 -17.90 0.22
CA LYS A 123 -10.13 -17.63 -1.19
C LYS A 123 -9.79 -16.15 -1.45
N SER A 124 -10.45 -15.22 -0.74
CA SER A 124 -10.15 -13.79 -0.85
C SER A 124 -8.79 -13.41 -0.26
N ASN A 125 -8.38 -14.09 0.82
CA ASN A 125 -7.09 -13.89 1.47
C ASN A 125 -5.96 -14.48 0.62
N ALA A 126 -6.14 -15.70 0.11
CA ALA A 126 -5.22 -16.34 -0.82
C ALA A 126 -5.01 -15.49 -2.10
N LYS A 127 -6.09 -14.92 -2.67
CA LYS A 127 -6.00 -14.01 -3.81
C LYS A 127 -5.16 -12.77 -3.50
N ASN A 128 -5.34 -12.17 -2.33
CA ASN A 128 -4.59 -10.97 -1.92
C ASN A 128 -3.09 -11.29 -1.68
N ILE A 129 -2.80 -12.44 -1.07
CA ILE A 129 -1.43 -12.93 -0.89
C ILE A 129 -0.79 -13.18 -2.26
N ALA A 130 -1.46 -13.92 -3.15
CA ALA A 130 -0.95 -14.21 -4.49
C ALA A 130 -0.66 -12.91 -5.28
N LEU A 131 -1.59 -11.95 -5.26
CA LEU A 131 -1.41 -10.66 -5.92
C LEU A 131 -0.18 -9.90 -5.38
N THR A 132 0.07 -10.01 -4.08
CA THR A 132 1.22 -9.37 -3.43
C THR A 132 2.53 -10.06 -3.80
N VAL A 133 2.57 -11.39 -3.80
CA VAL A 133 3.76 -12.14 -4.24
C VAL A 133 4.07 -11.81 -5.69
N ILE A 134 3.06 -11.78 -6.56
CA ILE A 134 3.21 -11.37 -7.97
C ILE A 134 3.75 -9.94 -8.07
N GLY A 135 3.20 -9.01 -7.29
CA GLY A 135 3.67 -7.62 -7.26
C GLY A 135 5.11 -7.47 -6.78
N LEU A 136 5.50 -8.23 -5.75
CA LEU A 136 6.89 -8.27 -5.26
C LEU A 136 7.84 -8.85 -6.32
N LEU A 137 7.46 -9.95 -6.97
CA LEU A 137 8.24 -10.54 -8.06
C LEU A 137 8.41 -9.57 -9.22
N LEU A 138 7.35 -8.85 -9.61
CA LEU A 138 7.41 -7.80 -10.62
C LEU A 138 8.36 -6.67 -10.22
N LEU A 139 8.35 -6.26 -8.95
CA LEU A 139 9.20 -5.19 -8.45
C LEU A 139 10.69 -5.62 -8.42
N ILE A 140 10.97 -6.87 -8.02
CA ILE A 140 12.31 -7.45 -8.08
C ILE A 140 12.77 -7.57 -9.53
N ALA A 141 11.91 -8.07 -10.42
CA ALA A 141 12.19 -8.17 -11.84
C ALA A 141 12.45 -6.80 -12.48
N LEU A 142 11.74 -5.75 -12.05
CA LEU A 142 11.98 -4.39 -12.48
C LEU A 142 13.37 -3.90 -12.03
N ALA A 143 13.69 -4.05 -10.73
CA ALA A 143 14.97 -3.61 -10.18
C ALA A 143 16.16 -4.33 -10.84
N ALA A 144 16.08 -5.66 -10.92
CA ALA A 144 17.11 -6.49 -11.55
C ALA A 144 17.16 -6.28 -13.07
N GLY A 145 16.00 -6.14 -13.72
CA GLY A 145 15.89 -5.93 -15.16
C GLY A 145 16.52 -4.61 -15.59
N ILE A 146 16.33 -3.53 -14.84
CA ILE A 146 16.98 -2.24 -15.11
C ILE A 146 18.51 -2.38 -14.98
N LEU A 147 18.99 -2.99 -13.90
CA LEU A 147 20.44 -3.21 -13.73
C LEU A 147 21.03 -4.04 -14.85
N PHE A 148 20.38 -5.14 -15.19
CA PHE A 148 20.85 -6.08 -16.21
C PHE A 148 20.85 -5.45 -17.60
N TYR A 149 19.78 -4.75 -17.97
CA TYR A 149 19.66 -4.05 -19.25
C TYR A 149 20.74 -2.97 -19.39
N SER A 150 20.91 -2.11 -18.37
CA SER A 150 21.93 -1.06 -18.40
C SER A 150 23.34 -1.65 -18.35
N TYR A 151 23.57 -2.76 -17.65
CA TYR A 151 24.88 -3.40 -17.65
C TYR A 151 25.29 -3.88 -19.04
N ILE A 152 24.37 -4.49 -19.80
CA ILE A 152 24.67 -4.98 -21.16
C ILE A 152 24.90 -3.81 -22.13
N ASN A 153 24.07 -2.78 -22.03
CA ASN A 153 24.05 -1.71 -23.05
C ASN A 153 24.98 -0.54 -22.74
N GLU A 154 25.30 -0.29 -21.47
CA GLU A 154 26.00 0.93 -21.03
C GLU A 154 27.36 0.66 -20.41
N SER A 155 27.64 -0.58 -19.95
CA SER A 155 28.92 -0.89 -19.29
C SER A 155 30.12 -0.75 -20.22
N HIS A 156 29.97 -1.10 -21.51
CA HIS A 156 31.05 -1.10 -22.52
C HIS A 156 32.37 -1.78 -22.07
N GLY A 157 32.29 -2.71 -21.10
CA GLY A 157 33.47 -3.38 -20.52
C GLY A 157 34.11 -2.65 -19.32
N TYR A 158 33.59 -1.49 -18.91
CA TYR A 158 34.07 -0.72 -17.76
C TYR A 158 33.43 -1.14 -16.42
N GLY A 159 32.70 -2.26 -16.39
CA GLY A 159 32.04 -2.78 -15.19
C GLY A 159 30.88 -1.87 -14.76
N TRP A 160 30.77 -1.56 -13.47
CA TRP A 160 29.67 -0.74 -12.91
C TRP A 160 29.83 0.78 -13.10
N ARG A 161 30.90 1.22 -13.76
CA ARG A 161 31.30 2.65 -13.86
C ARG A 161 30.35 3.51 -14.70
N TYR A 162 29.44 2.88 -15.44
CA TYR A 162 28.34 3.55 -16.13
C TYR A 162 27.29 4.12 -15.16
N LEU A 163 27.22 3.61 -13.92
CA LEU A 163 26.29 4.13 -12.91
C LEU A 163 26.68 5.55 -12.49
N TYR A 164 25.70 6.43 -12.53
CA TYR A 164 25.78 7.81 -12.09
C TYR A 164 24.47 8.20 -11.40
N PHE A 165 24.44 9.35 -10.72
CA PHE A 165 23.34 9.71 -9.83
C PHE A 165 21.95 9.73 -10.48
N TRP A 166 21.85 10.16 -11.75
CA TRP A 166 20.57 10.24 -12.47
C TRP A 166 20.14 8.94 -13.15
N HIS A 167 20.92 7.87 -12.98
CA HIS A 167 20.60 6.59 -13.58
C HIS A 167 19.23 6.08 -13.08
N PRO A 168 18.39 5.47 -13.94
CA PRO A 168 17.04 5.01 -13.58
C PRO A 168 17.03 4.09 -12.35
N TYR A 169 18.08 3.28 -12.18
CA TYR A 169 18.24 2.41 -11.01
C TYR A 169 18.19 3.14 -9.67
N ILE A 170 18.68 4.38 -9.60
CA ILE A 170 18.69 5.23 -8.39
C ILE A 170 17.45 6.12 -8.38
N MET A 171 17.14 6.73 -9.53
CA MET A 171 16.06 7.71 -9.64
C MET A 171 14.68 7.10 -9.42
N ILE A 172 14.43 5.87 -9.87
CA ILE A 172 13.13 5.21 -9.72
C ILE A 172 12.77 4.96 -8.24
N PRO A 173 13.59 4.24 -7.44
CA PRO A 173 13.25 4.03 -6.04
C PRO A 173 13.29 5.34 -5.24
N GLY A 174 14.18 6.28 -5.57
CA GLY A 174 14.21 7.61 -4.97
C GLY A 174 12.91 8.40 -5.21
N SER A 175 12.45 8.43 -6.46
CA SER A 175 11.18 9.08 -6.84
C SER A 175 9.99 8.39 -6.15
N PHE A 176 10.00 7.07 -6.06
CA PHE A 176 8.95 6.32 -5.37
C PHE A 176 8.84 6.73 -3.90
N ILE A 177 9.95 6.79 -3.17
CA ILE A 177 9.98 7.22 -1.76
C ILE A 177 9.52 8.67 -1.62
N PHE A 178 9.97 9.54 -2.53
CA PHE A 178 9.59 10.95 -2.53
C PHE A 178 8.08 11.14 -2.76
N TYR A 179 7.53 10.55 -3.84
CA TYR A 179 6.11 10.64 -4.15
C TYR A 179 5.25 10.01 -3.06
N LEU A 180 5.70 8.91 -2.47
CA LEU A 180 4.99 8.27 -1.39
C LEU A 180 4.91 9.18 -0.16
N SER A 181 6.03 9.79 0.24
CA SER A 181 6.09 10.73 1.36
C SER A 181 5.25 11.98 1.10
N PHE A 182 5.34 12.52 -0.13
CA PHE A 182 4.59 13.70 -0.55
C PHE A 182 3.09 13.45 -0.60
N PHE A 183 2.67 12.33 -1.21
CA PHE A 183 1.26 11.96 -1.33
C PHE A 183 0.65 11.65 0.04
N PHE A 184 1.34 10.90 0.91
CA PHE A 184 0.87 10.67 2.28
C PHE A 184 0.80 11.96 3.10
N GLY A 185 1.80 12.85 2.97
CA GLY A 185 1.81 14.13 3.67
C GLY A 185 0.65 15.04 3.26
N ILE A 186 0.40 15.19 1.95
CA ILE A 186 -0.68 16.01 1.41
C ILE A 186 -2.05 15.44 1.77
N THR A 187 -2.25 14.14 1.54
CA THR A 187 -3.54 13.52 1.81
C THR A 187 -3.90 13.61 3.28
N ASN A 188 -2.99 13.31 4.20
CA ASN A 188 -3.26 13.41 5.64
C ASN A 188 -3.50 14.87 6.08
N GLY A 189 -2.73 15.82 5.55
CA GLY A 189 -2.84 17.25 5.90
C GLY A 189 -4.12 17.92 5.40
N ILE A 190 -4.52 17.65 4.17
CA ILE A 190 -5.74 18.21 3.56
C ILE A 190 -6.98 17.50 4.10
N PHE A 191 -6.94 16.18 4.23
CA PHE A 191 -8.10 15.37 4.63
C PHE A 191 -8.51 15.64 6.09
N SER A 192 -7.55 15.78 7.00
CA SER A 192 -7.83 16.13 8.40
C SER A 192 -8.50 17.49 8.55
N LYS A 193 -8.09 18.49 7.75
CA LYS A 193 -8.70 19.83 7.75
C LYS A 193 -10.12 19.83 7.15
N PHE A 194 -10.31 19.15 6.02
CA PHE A 194 -11.61 19.10 5.35
C PHE A 194 -12.66 18.30 6.14
N PHE A 195 -12.29 17.13 6.67
CA PHE A 195 -13.22 16.32 7.47
C PHE A 195 -13.42 16.85 8.89
N GLY A 196 -12.39 17.46 9.49
CA GLY A 196 -12.51 18.12 10.79
C GLY A 196 -13.56 19.23 10.79
N ASN A 197 -13.54 20.10 9.77
CA ASN A 197 -14.52 21.18 9.64
C ASN A 197 -15.95 20.66 9.38
N SER A 198 -16.11 19.56 8.64
CA SER A 198 -17.43 18.97 8.36
C SER A 198 -18.14 18.49 9.63
N GLN A 199 -17.40 17.86 10.55
CA GLN A 199 -17.95 17.38 11.83
C GLN A 199 -18.35 18.54 12.75
N VAL A 200 -17.52 19.60 12.82
CA VAL A 200 -17.81 20.81 13.60
C VAL A 200 -19.06 21.51 13.07
N MET A 201 -19.20 21.66 11.75
CA MET A 201 -20.38 22.29 11.15
C MET A 201 -21.67 21.50 11.40
N LYS A 202 -21.62 20.16 11.36
CA LYS A 202 -22.78 19.32 11.72
C LYS A 202 -23.20 19.54 13.17
N LYS A 203 -22.24 19.64 14.09
CA LYS A 203 -22.51 19.87 15.51
C LYS A 203 -23.13 21.25 15.77
N ILE A 204 -22.62 22.30 15.12
CA ILE A 204 -23.18 23.66 15.20
C ILE A 204 -24.60 23.70 14.61
N THR A 205 -24.83 23.06 13.47
CA THR A 205 -26.14 23.01 12.82
C THR A 205 -27.17 22.28 13.70
N GLN A 206 -26.79 21.15 14.30
CA GLN A 206 -27.65 20.41 15.23
C GLN A 206 -27.95 21.21 16.50
N ALA A 207 -26.96 21.90 17.07
CA ALA A 207 -27.15 22.78 18.23
C ALA A 207 -28.14 23.92 17.93
N SER A 208 -27.97 24.61 16.80
CA SER A 208 -28.89 25.68 16.35
C SER A 208 -30.32 25.16 16.12
N ASN A 209 -30.48 23.96 15.56
CA ASN A 209 -31.81 23.38 15.34
C ASN A 209 -32.49 22.98 16.65
N LYS A 210 -31.74 22.43 17.61
CA LYS A 210 -32.25 22.10 18.95
C LYS A 210 -32.72 23.35 19.70
N GLU A 211 -31.94 24.42 19.62
CA GLU A 211 -32.25 25.70 20.26
C GLU A 211 -33.43 26.44 19.59
N ARG A 212 -33.62 26.27 18.28
CA ARG A 212 -34.83 26.72 17.57
C ARG A 212 -36.08 25.94 17.98
N ASN A 213 -36.01 24.62 18.09
CA ASN A 213 -37.17 23.82 18.50
C ASN A 213 -37.63 24.15 19.93
N ASN A 214 -36.70 24.39 20.85
CA ASN A 214 -37.02 24.75 22.24
C ASN A 214 -37.65 26.15 22.39
N ARG A 215 -37.56 27.04 21.39
CA ARG A 215 -38.18 28.37 21.42
C ARG A 215 -39.60 28.39 20.85
N ASN A 216 -40.01 27.32 20.15
CA ASN A 216 -41.30 27.21 19.49
C ASN A 216 -42.27 26.27 20.24
N GLN A 217 -41.88 25.79 21.43
CA GLN A 217 -42.71 25.05 22.39
C GLN A 217 -42.98 25.95 23.59
#